data_AF-A0A2V7ZEX4-F1
#
_entry.id   AF-A0A2V7ZEX4-F1
#
_cell.length_a   1.000
_cell.length_b   1.000
_cell.length_c   1.000
_cell.angle_alpha   90.00
_cell.angle_beta   90.00
_cell.angle_gamma   90.00
#
_symmetry.space_group_name_H-M   'P 1'
#
loop_
_entity.id
_entity.type
_entity.pdbx_description
1 polymer ?
#
loop_
_entity_poly.entity_id
_entity_poly.type
_entity_poly.pdbx_seq_one_letter_code
_entity_poly.pdbx_strand_id
1 'polypeptide(L)'
;MNNDATPLERPKALEGKRFLTDEEVAALRSNAARLFGGDVNSDAAGGDNFFLAALANPAVYKNRNATGSGVGADREIDNRTSLIVDPPDGKIPLMTPAGRQRRLAADAAAFAVPRPSPPSGPEDLSNFIRCITYGAPRLGGAAASYHNYYQILQTPGYVMFLSEAIHDARIIPLDGRPHLPQNIRLWLGDSRGRWEGRTLIVETTNYSPKSSLLGSAENLQVVERFTRTAL
;
A
#
# COMPACT_ATOMS: atom_id res chain seq x y z
N MET A 1 -8.37 -11.45 0.11
CA MET A 1 -7.02 -12.02 -0.14
C MET A 1 -6.38 -11.17 -1.21
N ASN A 2 -5.12 -10.74 -1.06
CA ASN A 2 -4.49 -9.89 -2.07
C ASN A 2 -3.17 -10.50 -2.55
N ASN A 3 -3.28 -11.48 -3.44
CA ASN A 3 -2.16 -12.05 -4.19
C ASN A 3 -1.96 -11.36 -5.54
N ASP A 4 -2.75 -10.35 -5.85
CA ASP A 4 -2.71 -9.63 -7.13
C ASP A 4 -1.36 -8.93 -7.32
N ALA A 5 -0.72 -9.22 -8.44
CA ALA A 5 0.56 -8.64 -8.87
C ALA A 5 0.43 -7.24 -9.47
N THR A 6 -0.79 -6.76 -9.74
CA THR A 6 -1.03 -5.45 -10.33
C THR A 6 -0.32 -4.35 -9.52
N PRO A 7 0.56 -3.54 -10.14
CA PRO A 7 1.28 -2.49 -9.43
C PRO A 7 0.32 -1.37 -9.03
N LEU A 8 0.68 -0.57 -8.00
CA LEU A 8 -0.17 0.56 -7.62
C LEU A 8 -0.27 1.56 -8.77
N GLU A 9 0.88 1.97 -9.30
CA GLU A 9 0.99 2.95 -10.37
C GLU A 9 1.41 2.31 -11.68
N ARG A 10 0.89 2.81 -12.80
CA ARG A 10 1.23 2.30 -14.14
C ARG A 10 2.72 2.50 -14.43
N PRO A 11 3.49 1.46 -14.79
CA PRO A 11 4.88 1.63 -15.20
C PRO A 11 4.99 2.50 -16.46
N LYS A 12 6.06 3.30 -16.58
CA LYS A 12 6.28 4.16 -17.75
C LYS A 12 6.30 3.38 -19.07
N ALA A 13 6.84 2.15 -19.05
CA ALA A 13 6.86 1.25 -20.20
C ALA A 13 5.47 0.85 -20.71
N LEU A 14 4.42 1.02 -19.89
CA LEU A 14 3.03 0.72 -20.22
C LEU A 14 2.17 1.97 -20.30
N GLU A 15 2.76 3.17 -20.43
CA GLU A 15 2.01 4.43 -20.54
C GLU A 15 0.93 4.36 -21.64
N GLY A 16 -0.27 4.85 -21.34
CA GLY A 16 -1.43 4.77 -22.24
C GLY A 16 -2.06 3.38 -22.36
N LYS A 17 -1.43 2.32 -21.83
CA LYS A 17 -1.91 0.95 -21.92
C LYS A 17 -2.59 0.52 -20.62
N ARG A 18 -3.92 0.64 -20.57
CA ARG A 18 -4.71 0.28 -19.38
C ARG A 18 -4.77 -1.22 -19.11
N PHE A 19 -4.79 -2.02 -20.18
CA PHE A 19 -4.85 -3.48 -20.11
C PHE A 19 -3.80 -4.13 -21.01
N LEU A 20 -3.23 -5.23 -20.54
CA LEU A 20 -2.39 -6.15 -21.29
C LEU A 20 -3.26 -7.06 -22.17
N THR A 21 -2.71 -7.54 -23.29
CA THR A 21 -3.32 -8.63 -24.06
C THR A 21 -3.06 -9.98 -23.37
N ASP A 22 -3.78 -11.02 -23.78
CA ASP A 22 -3.59 -12.36 -23.21
C ASP A 22 -2.17 -12.90 -23.47
N GLU A 23 -1.58 -12.58 -24.62
CA GLU A 23 -0.19 -12.94 -24.95
C GLU A 23 0.81 -12.25 -24.03
N GLU A 24 0.58 -10.99 -23.70
CA GLU A 24 1.45 -10.24 -22.78
C GLU A 24 1.31 -10.73 -21.35
N VAL A 25 0.09 -11.06 -20.91
CA VAL A 25 -0.14 -11.69 -19.60
C VAL A 25 0.59 -13.04 -19.54
N ALA A 26 0.50 -13.86 -20.60
CA ALA A 26 1.22 -15.12 -20.68
C ALA A 26 2.74 -14.93 -20.62
N ALA A 27 3.28 -13.93 -21.34
CA ALA A 27 4.70 -13.59 -21.30
C ALA A 27 5.14 -13.14 -19.89
N LEU A 28 4.37 -12.26 -19.24
CA LEU A 28 4.65 -11.83 -17.86
C LEU A 28 4.66 -13.01 -16.88
N ARG A 29 3.69 -13.93 -16.99
CA ARG A 29 3.63 -15.15 -16.17
C ARG A 29 4.86 -16.03 -16.40
N SER A 30 5.27 -16.24 -17.66
CA SER A 30 6.48 -17.00 -17.99
C SER A 30 7.74 -16.36 -17.42
N ASN A 31 7.87 -15.03 -17.52
CA ASN A 31 9.02 -14.29 -16.98
C ASN A 31 9.06 -14.39 -15.45
N ALA A 32 7.92 -14.23 -14.79
CA ALA A 32 7.80 -14.36 -13.34
C ALA A 32 8.14 -15.78 -12.86
N ALA A 33 7.62 -16.81 -13.54
CA ALA A 33 7.93 -18.21 -13.22
C ALA A 33 9.43 -18.50 -13.34
N ARG A 34 10.09 -18.02 -14.41
CA ARG A 34 11.55 -18.16 -14.57
C ARG A 34 12.33 -17.41 -13.47
N LEU A 35 11.92 -16.18 -13.17
CA LEU A 35 12.63 -15.33 -12.22
C LEU A 35 12.49 -15.81 -10.78
N PHE A 36 11.30 -16.29 -10.39
CA PHE A 36 10.92 -16.52 -8.99
C PHE A 36 10.54 -17.98 -8.70
N GLY A 37 10.57 -18.87 -9.68
CA GLY A 37 10.29 -20.31 -9.51
C GLY A 37 11.41 -21.13 -8.88
N GLY A 38 12.55 -20.51 -8.55
CA GLY A 38 13.69 -21.17 -7.88
C GLY A 38 14.82 -21.61 -8.80
N ASP A 39 14.62 -21.63 -10.12
CA ASP A 39 15.65 -22.02 -11.10
C ASP A 39 16.77 -20.99 -11.25
N VAL A 40 16.47 -19.73 -10.92
CA VAL A 40 17.39 -18.60 -11.01
C VAL A 40 17.62 -18.06 -9.60
N ASN A 41 18.87 -17.72 -9.27
CA ASN A 41 19.24 -17.10 -8.00
C ASN A 41 18.81 -15.61 -7.93
N SER A 42 17.53 -15.34 -8.20
CA SER A 42 16.92 -14.03 -8.04
C SER A 42 16.56 -13.78 -6.58
N ASP A 43 16.62 -12.52 -6.18
CA ASP A 43 16.18 -12.08 -4.87
C ASP A 43 14.64 -12.03 -4.81
N ALA A 44 14.07 -12.02 -3.61
CA ALA A 44 12.64 -11.83 -3.45
C ALA A 44 12.19 -10.44 -3.95
N ALA A 45 11.14 -10.43 -4.78
CA ALA A 45 10.53 -9.21 -5.31
C ALA A 45 9.26 -8.86 -4.51
N GLY A 46 9.40 -7.95 -3.54
CA GLY A 46 8.28 -7.47 -2.73
C GLY A 46 7.50 -6.33 -3.39
N GLY A 47 6.17 -6.37 -3.28
CA GLY A 47 5.26 -5.34 -3.80
C GLY A 47 5.31 -5.23 -5.32
N ASP A 48 5.25 -4.00 -5.84
CA ASP A 48 5.28 -3.67 -7.27
C ASP A 48 6.53 -4.22 -7.99
N ASN A 49 7.63 -4.50 -7.26
CA ASN A 49 8.85 -5.05 -7.83
C ASN A 49 8.62 -6.40 -8.54
N PHE A 50 7.66 -7.20 -8.09
CA PHE A 50 7.35 -8.49 -8.73
C PHE A 50 6.92 -8.25 -10.19
N PHE A 51 5.94 -7.37 -10.39
CA PHE A 51 5.44 -7.01 -11.71
C PHE A 51 6.51 -6.30 -12.54
N LEU A 52 7.23 -5.35 -11.95
CA LEU A 52 8.27 -4.58 -12.65
C LEU A 52 9.43 -5.47 -13.11
N ALA A 53 9.84 -6.45 -12.31
CA ALA A 53 10.88 -7.41 -12.67
C ALA A 53 10.39 -8.36 -13.78
N ALA A 54 9.16 -8.88 -13.69
CA ALA A 54 8.58 -9.72 -14.72
C ALA A 54 8.43 -8.98 -16.06
N LEU A 55 8.08 -7.68 -16.01
CA LEU A 55 7.99 -6.81 -17.18
C LEU A 55 9.37 -6.51 -17.79
N ALA A 56 10.38 -6.22 -16.97
CA ALA A 56 11.74 -5.93 -17.42
C ALA A 56 12.51 -7.18 -17.89
N ASN A 57 12.12 -8.35 -17.38
CA ASN A 57 12.69 -9.67 -17.70
C ASN A 57 14.24 -9.74 -17.64
N PRO A 58 14.89 -9.29 -16.55
CA PRO A 58 16.35 -9.41 -16.43
C PRO A 58 16.76 -10.89 -16.36
N ALA A 59 18.02 -11.22 -16.68
CA ALA A 59 18.51 -12.59 -16.51
C ALA A 59 18.37 -13.06 -15.04
N VAL A 60 18.73 -12.19 -14.09
CA VAL A 60 18.58 -12.39 -12.64
C VAL A 60 18.04 -11.10 -12.03
N TYR A 61 17.02 -11.20 -11.17
CA TYR A 61 16.54 -10.03 -10.43
C TYR A 61 17.33 -9.86 -9.13
N LYS A 62 17.88 -8.66 -8.90
CA LYS A 62 18.61 -8.31 -7.68
C LYS A 62 18.01 -7.08 -7.00
N ASN A 63 17.79 -7.19 -5.70
CA ASN A 63 17.22 -6.15 -4.86
C ASN A 63 18.28 -5.67 -3.87
N ARG A 64 18.57 -4.36 -3.89
CA ARG A 64 19.58 -3.74 -3.02
C ARG A 64 19.32 -3.98 -1.52
N ASN A 65 18.05 -4.18 -1.16
CA ASN A 65 17.63 -4.40 0.22
C ASN A 65 17.14 -5.85 0.43
N ALA A 66 17.61 -6.81 -0.39
CA ALA A 66 17.22 -8.21 -0.26
C ALA A 66 17.63 -8.78 1.09
N THR A 67 16.67 -9.40 1.79
CA THR A 67 16.90 -10.16 3.02
C THR A 67 16.72 -11.67 2.82
N GLY A 68 16.48 -12.12 1.59
CA GLY A 68 16.25 -13.54 1.25
C GLY A 68 16.18 -13.81 -0.26
N SER A 69 16.24 -15.09 -0.62
CA SER A 69 16.10 -15.59 -1.99
C SER A 69 14.62 -15.66 -2.42
N GLY A 70 14.39 -15.72 -3.74
CA GLY A 70 13.13 -15.51 -4.47
C GLY A 70 11.89 -16.34 -4.12
N VAL A 71 11.83 -17.02 -2.97
CA VAL A 71 10.63 -17.72 -2.49
C VAL A 71 9.63 -16.68 -1.95
N GLY A 72 8.91 -16.03 -2.86
CA GLY A 72 7.73 -15.22 -2.55
C GLY A 72 6.46 -16.06 -2.58
N ALA A 73 5.41 -15.60 -1.89
CA ALA A 73 4.07 -16.19 -2.04
C ALA A 73 3.60 -16.15 -3.51
N ASP A 74 2.76 -17.11 -3.91
CA ASP A 74 2.15 -17.12 -5.25
C ASP A 74 1.43 -15.80 -5.54
N ARG A 75 1.71 -15.23 -6.72
CA ARG A 75 1.13 -13.95 -7.17
C ARG A 75 0.28 -14.16 -8.41
N GLU A 76 -0.91 -13.60 -8.39
CA GLU A 76 -1.84 -13.63 -9.52
C GLU A 76 -1.56 -12.45 -10.45
N ILE A 77 -1.22 -12.73 -11.70
CA ILE A 77 -1.08 -11.72 -12.74
C ILE A 77 -2.38 -11.69 -13.55
N ASP A 78 -3.13 -10.61 -13.41
CA ASP A 78 -4.25 -10.29 -14.30
C ASP A 78 -3.78 -9.36 -15.44
N ASN A 79 -4.73 -8.80 -16.20
CA ASN A 79 -4.43 -7.94 -17.33
C ASN A 79 -4.34 -6.44 -16.99
N ARG A 80 -4.51 -6.02 -15.74
CA ARG A 80 -4.42 -4.60 -15.35
C ARG A 80 -2.97 -4.17 -15.25
N THR A 81 -2.71 -2.95 -15.71
CA THR A 81 -1.36 -2.36 -15.62
C THR A 81 -1.18 -1.42 -14.42
N SER A 82 -2.23 -1.21 -13.62
CA SER A 82 -2.24 -0.36 -12.41
C SER A 82 -3.51 -0.58 -11.59
N LEU A 83 -3.41 -0.47 -10.26
CA LEU A 83 -4.57 -0.41 -9.35
C LEU A 83 -5.28 0.94 -9.41
N ILE A 84 -4.57 2.02 -9.74
CA ILE A 84 -5.15 3.35 -9.96
C ILE A 84 -5.84 3.35 -11.32
N VAL A 85 -7.15 3.56 -11.30
CA VAL A 85 -7.99 3.65 -12.50
C VAL A 85 -8.37 5.08 -12.86
N ASP A 86 -8.34 5.98 -11.87
CA ASP A 86 -8.58 7.41 -12.01
C ASP A 86 -7.54 8.14 -11.14
N PRO A 87 -6.70 9.01 -11.72
CA PRO A 87 -6.68 9.45 -13.13
C PRO A 87 -6.39 8.32 -14.15
N PRO A 88 -6.85 8.45 -15.42
CA PRO A 88 -6.71 7.40 -16.44
C PRO A 88 -5.27 7.01 -16.75
N ASP A 89 -4.29 7.87 -16.46
CA ASP A 89 -2.85 7.60 -16.60
C ASP A 89 -2.32 6.61 -15.54
N GLY A 90 -3.15 6.25 -14.55
CA GLY A 90 -2.85 5.23 -13.54
C GLY A 90 -1.75 5.68 -12.59
N LYS A 91 -1.66 6.99 -12.34
CA LYS A 91 -0.66 7.59 -11.46
C LYS A 91 -1.31 8.27 -10.27
N ILE A 92 -0.58 8.33 -9.16
CA ILE A 92 -0.95 9.22 -8.07
C ILE A 92 -0.83 10.66 -8.60
N PRO A 93 -1.89 11.49 -8.49
CA PRO A 93 -1.82 12.88 -8.92
C PRO A 93 -0.65 13.63 -8.30
N LEU A 94 0.00 14.48 -9.09
CA LEU A 94 1.11 15.29 -8.62
C LEU A 94 0.67 16.20 -7.47
N MET A 95 1.50 16.29 -6.44
CA MET A 95 1.32 17.31 -5.39
C MET A 95 1.31 18.71 -5.99
N THR A 96 0.51 19.60 -5.40
CA THR A 96 0.55 21.04 -5.71
C THR A 96 1.97 21.60 -5.51
N PRO A 97 2.35 22.68 -6.20
CA PRO A 97 3.68 23.28 -6.03
C PRO A 97 4.03 23.57 -4.57
N ALA A 98 3.10 24.13 -3.80
CA ALA A 98 3.28 24.37 -2.36
C ALA A 98 3.43 23.07 -1.56
N GLY A 99 2.65 22.03 -1.88
CA GLY A 99 2.79 20.71 -1.27
C GLY A 99 4.15 20.08 -1.53
N ARG A 100 4.65 20.18 -2.77
CA ARG A 100 5.98 19.71 -3.17
C ARG A 100 7.09 20.43 -2.41
N GLN A 101 7.01 21.75 -2.28
CA GLN A 101 7.99 22.53 -1.51
C GLN A 101 8.01 22.14 -0.04
N ARG A 102 6.83 21.98 0.59
CA ARG A 102 6.74 21.48 1.98
C ARG A 102 7.33 20.09 2.14
N ARG A 103 7.08 19.19 1.19
CA ARG A 103 7.66 17.85 1.18
C ARG A 103 9.19 17.90 1.12
N LEU A 104 9.74 18.62 0.15
CA LEU A 104 11.18 18.75 -0.02
C LEU A 104 11.85 19.34 1.23
N ALA A 105 11.23 20.35 1.84
CA ALA A 105 11.72 20.93 3.10
C ALA A 105 11.68 19.93 4.26
N ALA A 106 10.61 19.13 4.38
CA ALA A 106 10.49 18.10 5.40
C ALA A 106 11.53 16.98 5.21
N ASP A 107 11.75 16.55 3.97
CA ASP A 107 12.76 15.54 3.65
C ASP A 107 14.17 16.09 3.95
N ALA A 108 14.48 17.31 3.52
CA ALA A 108 15.75 17.98 3.82
C ALA A 108 15.99 18.10 5.33
N ALA A 109 14.97 18.50 6.10
CA ALA A 109 15.06 18.53 7.56
C ALA A 109 15.31 17.14 8.15
N ALA A 110 14.65 16.09 7.65
CA ALA A 110 14.82 14.73 8.11
C ALA A 110 16.22 14.14 7.82
N PHE A 111 16.90 14.63 6.76
CA PHE A 111 18.29 14.29 6.44
C PHE A 111 19.32 15.19 7.15
N ALA A 112 18.94 16.43 7.50
CA ALA A 112 19.82 17.37 8.19
C ALA A 112 19.97 17.06 9.69
N VAL A 113 18.98 16.39 10.30
CA VAL A 113 19.10 15.90 11.69
C VAL A 113 20.10 14.74 11.71
N PRO A 114 21.25 14.88 12.40
CA PRO A 114 22.17 13.76 12.58
C PRO A 114 21.44 12.68 13.38
N ARG A 115 21.03 11.60 12.71
CA ARG A 115 20.53 10.43 13.43
C ARG A 115 21.74 9.71 14.02
N PRO A 116 21.75 9.44 15.33
CA PRO A 116 22.74 8.56 15.91
C PRO A 116 22.83 7.29 15.06
N SER A 117 24.05 6.93 14.64
CA SER A 117 24.34 5.66 14.01
C SER A 117 25.33 4.93 14.90
N PRO A 118 24.91 3.87 15.62
CA PRO A 118 23.58 3.25 15.58
C PRO A 118 22.50 4.11 16.29
N PRO A 119 21.21 3.86 16.01
CA PRO A 119 20.09 4.48 16.73
C PRO A 119 20.27 4.42 18.25
N SER A 120 20.00 5.53 18.96
CA SER A 120 20.17 5.61 20.42
C SER A 120 19.06 4.88 21.18
N GLY A 121 17.89 4.71 20.54
CA GLY A 121 16.76 3.99 21.10
C GLY A 121 15.75 3.57 20.03
N PRO A 122 14.71 2.81 20.41
CA PRO A 122 13.69 2.36 19.47
C PRO A 122 12.91 3.53 18.85
N GLU A 123 12.82 4.68 19.51
CA GLU A 123 12.15 5.90 19.00
C GLU A 123 12.81 6.48 17.75
N ASP A 124 14.10 6.20 17.53
CA ASP A 124 14.85 6.62 16.35
C ASP A 124 14.54 5.74 15.11
N LEU A 125 13.81 4.63 15.31
CA LEU A 125 13.37 3.72 14.26
C LEU A 125 11.94 4.06 13.80
N SER A 126 11.63 3.78 12.54
CA SER A 126 10.28 3.98 12.01
C SER A 126 9.28 3.00 12.64
N ASN A 127 8.00 3.38 12.67
CA ASN A 127 6.89 2.51 13.08
C ASN A 127 6.89 1.15 12.36
N PHE A 128 7.37 1.14 11.11
CA PHE A 128 7.51 -0.09 10.33
C PHE A 128 8.53 -1.06 10.95
N ILE A 129 9.73 -0.56 11.29
CA ILE A 129 10.81 -1.37 11.89
C ILE A 129 10.48 -1.75 13.35
N ARG A 130 9.74 -0.89 14.06
CA ARG A 130 9.29 -1.14 15.44
C ARG A 130 8.10 -2.09 15.53
N CYS A 131 7.56 -2.57 14.41
CA CYS A 131 6.36 -3.40 14.35
C CYS A 131 5.14 -2.78 15.06
N ILE A 132 5.00 -1.46 14.94
CA ILE A 132 3.99 -0.67 15.66
C ILE A 132 2.68 -0.57 14.87
N THR A 133 2.76 -0.14 13.61
CA THR A 133 1.63 -0.02 12.68
C THR A 133 2.19 0.25 11.29
N TYR A 134 1.48 -0.17 10.26
CA TYR A 134 1.76 0.22 8.87
C TYR A 134 0.81 1.31 8.36
N GLY A 135 -0.09 1.80 9.22
CA GLY A 135 -1.03 2.87 8.90
C GLY A 135 -2.23 2.42 8.09
N ALA A 136 -3.17 3.34 7.88
CA ALA A 136 -4.38 3.12 7.09
C ALA A 136 -4.72 4.35 6.22
N PRO A 137 -5.26 4.16 5.00
CA PRO A 137 -5.33 2.91 4.27
C PRO A 137 -3.94 2.41 3.85
N ARG A 138 -3.83 1.10 3.67
CA ARG A 138 -2.60 0.48 3.17
C ARG A 138 -2.67 0.47 1.63
N LEU A 139 -2.02 1.44 0.99
CA LEU A 139 -2.01 1.61 -0.48
C LEU A 139 -0.63 1.27 -1.06
N GLY A 140 -0.56 0.23 -1.91
CA GLY A 140 0.56 -0.10 -2.81
C GLY A 140 1.96 -0.31 -2.22
N GLY A 141 2.93 -0.71 -3.05
CA GLY A 141 4.33 -0.84 -2.63
C GLY A 141 4.54 -1.87 -1.51
N ALA A 142 5.13 -1.48 -0.38
CA ALA A 142 5.25 -2.36 0.81
C ALA A 142 3.89 -2.83 1.38
N ALA A 143 2.80 -2.15 1.02
CA ALA A 143 1.41 -2.54 1.28
C ALA A 143 0.79 -3.46 0.21
N ALA A 144 1.55 -3.85 -0.81
CA ALA A 144 1.22 -4.92 -1.76
C ALA A 144 2.21 -6.10 -1.67
N SER A 145 3.08 -6.10 -0.66
CA SER A 145 3.99 -7.21 -0.36
C SER A 145 3.26 -8.50 0.06
N TYR A 146 3.99 -9.58 0.28
CA TYR A 146 3.46 -10.93 0.57
C TYR A 146 2.74 -11.09 1.94
N HIS A 147 2.43 -10.00 2.66
CA HIS A 147 1.72 -9.99 3.95
C HIS A 147 0.53 -9.01 3.95
N ASN A 148 -0.37 -9.13 2.97
CA ASN A 148 -1.47 -8.17 2.77
C ASN A 148 -2.85 -8.85 2.81
N TYR A 149 -2.96 -9.93 3.58
CA TYR A 149 -4.27 -10.51 3.84
C TYR A 149 -5.06 -9.64 4.81
N TYR A 150 -6.34 -9.46 4.49
CA TYR A 150 -7.31 -8.82 5.37
C TYR A 150 -8.39 -9.83 5.74
N GLN A 151 -8.69 -9.92 7.03
CA GLN A 151 -9.95 -10.45 7.50
C GLN A 151 -10.92 -9.28 7.69
N ILE A 152 -12.07 -9.35 7.02
CA ILE A 152 -13.14 -8.38 7.17
C ILE A 152 -14.22 -9.01 8.05
N LEU A 153 -14.40 -8.49 9.25
CA LEU A 153 -15.46 -8.89 10.16
C LEU A 153 -16.60 -7.87 10.11
N GLN A 154 -17.83 -8.34 10.03
CA GLN A 154 -19.02 -7.50 10.11
C GLN A 154 -19.86 -7.94 11.30
N THR A 155 -20.25 -6.98 12.14
CA THR A 155 -21.16 -7.20 13.27
C THR A 155 -22.25 -6.13 13.25
N PRO A 156 -23.34 -6.29 14.02
CA PRO A 156 -24.28 -5.20 14.23
C PRO A 156 -23.54 -3.95 14.74
N GLY A 157 -23.59 -2.86 13.96
CA GLY A 157 -23.01 -1.57 14.32
C GLY A 157 -21.53 -1.37 13.99
N TYR A 158 -20.80 -2.39 13.50
CA TYR A 158 -19.36 -2.25 13.16
C TYR A 158 -18.95 -3.07 11.94
N VAL A 159 -17.95 -2.55 11.23
CA VAL A 159 -17.07 -3.34 10.36
C VAL A 159 -15.66 -3.25 10.92
N MET A 160 -14.92 -4.35 10.90
CA MET A 160 -13.50 -4.35 11.28
C MET A 160 -12.66 -4.92 10.13
N PHE A 161 -11.59 -4.20 9.79
CA PHE A 161 -10.55 -4.72 8.92
C PHE A 161 -9.36 -5.10 9.79
N LEU A 162 -9.06 -6.40 9.83
CA LEU A 162 -7.88 -6.94 10.50
C LEU A 162 -6.84 -7.25 9.43
N SER A 163 -5.75 -6.49 9.42
CA SER A 163 -4.59 -6.75 8.56
C SER A 163 -3.73 -7.85 9.18
N GLU A 164 -3.32 -8.82 8.37
CA GLU A 164 -2.34 -9.83 8.75
C GLU A 164 -1.02 -9.19 9.20
N ALA A 165 -0.49 -8.23 8.43
CA ALA A 165 0.70 -7.51 8.87
C ALA A 165 0.38 -6.62 10.07
N ILE A 166 1.21 -6.72 11.10
CA ILE A 166 1.14 -5.98 12.37
C ILE A 166 -0.13 -6.24 13.19
N HIS A 167 -1.05 -7.08 12.71
CA HIS A 167 -2.36 -7.29 13.35
C HIS A 167 -3.14 -5.98 13.55
N ASP A 168 -2.95 -5.00 12.64
CA ASP A 168 -3.66 -3.73 12.69
C ASP A 168 -5.18 -3.99 12.58
N ALA A 169 -5.91 -3.68 13.67
CA ALA A 169 -7.35 -3.83 13.77
C ALA A 169 -8.04 -2.48 13.60
N ARG A 170 -8.48 -2.17 12.37
CA ARG A 170 -9.22 -0.95 12.06
C ARG A 170 -10.71 -1.16 12.31
N ILE A 171 -11.21 -0.58 13.39
CA ILE A 171 -12.63 -0.64 13.78
C ILE A 171 -13.39 0.54 13.16
N ILE A 172 -14.50 0.24 12.48
CA ILE A 172 -15.30 1.19 11.72
C ILE A 172 -16.74 1.15 12.26
N PRO A 173 -17.12 2.06 13.16
CA PRO A 173 -18.49 2.19 13.64
C PRO A 173 -19.45 2.61 12.53
N LEU A 174 -20.65 2.04 12.54
CA LEU A 174 -21.71 2.23 11.54
C LEU A 174 -22.94 2.98 12.06
N ASP A 175 -22.91 3.43 13.31
CA ASP A 175 -24.08 3.96 14.04
C ASP A 175 -24.27 5.47 13.88
N GLY A 176 -23.53 6.11 12.95
CA GLY A 176 -23.66 7.54 12.67
C GLY A 176 -23.14 8.46 13.76
N ARG A 177 -22.44 7.94 14.78
CA ARG A 177 -21.84 8.79 15.82
C ARG A 177 -20.81 9.76 15.23
N PRO A 178 -20.66 10.97 15.80
CA PRO A 178 -19.69 11.94 15.30
C PRO A 178 -18.24 11.44 15.46
N HIS A 179 -17.35 12.02 14.67
CA HIS A 179 -15.90 11.84 14.84
C HIS A 179 -15.43 12.29 16.22
N LEU A 180 -14.31 11.71 16.66
CA LEU A 180 -13.64 12.13 17.89
C LEU A 180 -13.19 13.61 17.79
N PRO A 181 -13.13 14.34 18.92
CA PRO A 181 -12.54 15.66 18.98
C PRO A 181 -11.16 15.71 18.29
N GLN A 182 -10.87 16.80 17.57
CA GLN A 182 -9.66 16.93 16.74
C GLN A 182 -8.34 16.86 17.51
N ASN A 183 -8.34 17.00 18.84
CA ASN A 183 -7.15 16.80 19.67
C ASN A 183 -6.86 15.32 19.97
N ILE A 184 -7.79 14.41 19.68
CA ILE A 184 -7.57 12.96 19.77
C ILE A 184 -7.14 12.46 18.40
N ARG A 185 -5.89 12.00 18.28
CA ARG A 185 -5.32 11.52 17.01
C ARG A 185 -4.88 10.06 17.12
N LEU A 186 -5.33 9.22 16.20
CA LEU A 186 -5.12 7.77 16.19
C LEU A 186 -4.15 7.36 15.08
N TRP A 187 -3.42 6.26 15.28
CA TRP A 187 -2.44 5.77 14.31
C TRP A 187 -3.07 5.27 13.00
N LEU A 188 -4.26 4.67 13.08
CA LEU A 188 -5.06 4.24 11.93
C LEU A 188 -6.12 5.28 11.52
N GLY A 189 -6.13 6.46 12.16
CA GLY A 189 -7.18 7.46 12.04
C GLY A 189 -8.48 7.07 12.75
N ASP A 190 -9.41 8.02 12.84
CA ASP A 190 -10.77 7.82 13.37
C ASP A 190 -11.74 7.56 12.22
N SER A 191 -12.18 6.31 12.07
CA SER A 191 -13.04 5.88 10.96
C SER A 191 -14.53 5.98 11.31
N ARG A 192 -15.37 6.36 10.34
CA ARG A 192 -16.83 6.28 10.39
C ARG A 192 -17.36 5.65 9.11
N GLY A 193 -18.19 4.63 9.25
CA GLY A 193 -18.77 3.91 8.12
C GLY A 193 -20.26 4.21 7.95
N ARG A 194 -20.73 4.15 6.71
CA ARG A 194 -22.15 4.07 6.37
C ARG A 194 -22.34 3.25 5.10
N TRP A 195 -23.51 2.65 4.95
CA TRP A 195 -23.87 1.93 3.74
C TRP A 195 -24.64 2.84 2.78
N GLU A 196 -24.20 2.86 1.52
CA GLU A 196 -24.93 3.45 0.39
C GLU A 196 -25.24 2.32 -0.60
N GLY A 197 -26.46 1.79 -0.52
CA GLY A 197 -26.83 0.57 -1.25
C GLY A 197 -25.92 -0.61 -0.86
N ARG A 198 -25.13 -1.11 -1.82
CA ARG A 198 -24.18 -2.22 -1.62
C ARG A 198 -22.75 -1.79 -1.30
N THR A 199 -22.53 -0.50 -1.14
CA THR A 199 -21.20 0.09 -0.97
C THR A 199 -21.03 0.57 0.46
N LEU A 200 -19.98 0.11 1.13
CA LEU A 200 -19.55 0.68 2.41
C LEU A 200 -18.70 1.92 2.11
N ILE A 201 -19.17 3.08 2.56
CA ILE A 201 -18.39 4.31 2.53
C ILE A 201 -17.74 4.50 3.90
N VAL A 202 -16.42 4.62 3.93
CA VAL A 202 -15.64 4.84 5.14
C VAL A 202 -14.95 6.18 5.04
N GLU A 203 -15.31 7.10 5.92
CA GLU A 203 -14.60 8.37 6.10
C GLU A 203 -13.62 8.24 7.26
N THR A 204 -12.41 8.79 7.13
CA THR A 204 -11.39 8.73 8.17
C THR A 204 -10.63 10.03 8.28
N THR A 205 -10.52 10.51 9.52
CA THR A 205 -9.84 11.75 9.90
C THR A 205 -8.93 11.48 11.09
N ASN A 206 -8.44 12.53 11.77
CA ASN A 206 -7.76 12.42 13.06
C ASN A 206 -6.52 11.52 13.04
N TYR A 207 -5.76 11.54 11.94
CA TYR A 207 -4.52 10.79 11.84
C TYR A 207 -3.45 11.38 12.75
N SER A 208 -2.73 10.49 13.45
CA SER A 208 -1.55 10.87 14.23
C SER A 208 -0.46 11.43 13.31
N PRO A 209 0.23 12.53 13.68
CA PRO A 209 1.41 13.01 12.94
C PRO A 209 2.53 11.97 12.89
N LYS A 210 2.48 10.93 13.75
CA LYS A 210 3.40 9.80 13.75
C LYS A 210 3.02 8.69 12.76
N SER A 211 1.90 8.81 12.05
CA SER A 211 1.39 7.81 11.08
C SER A 211 0.79 8.55 9.88
N SER A 212 1.65 8.94 8.94
CA SER A 212 1.26 9.75 7.78
C SER A 212 0.98 8.91 6.54
N LEU A 213 -0.07 9.24 5.79
CA LEU A 213 -0.32 8.69 4.46
C LEU A 213 0.25 9.63 3.41
N LEU A 214 1.23 9.17 2.64
CA LEU A 214 1.90 9.99 1.63
C LEU A 214 2.35 11.35 2.21
N GLY A 215 2.82 11.34 3.48
CA GLY A 215 3.25 12.49 4.30
C GLY A 215 2.18 13.49 4.71
N SER A 216 0.91 13.13 4.57
CA SER A 216 -0.21 13.88 5.11
C SER A 216 -0.73 13.18 6.37
N ALA A 217 -1.08 13.95 7.41
CA ALA A 217 -1.64 13.41 8.66
C ALA A 217 -2.65 14.37 9.30
N GLU A 218 -2.20 15.48 9.88
CA GLU A 218 -3.02 16.34 10.75
C GLU A 218 -4.34 16.81 10.12
N ASN A 219 -4.27 17.23 8.85
CA ASN A 219 -5.41 17.69 8.03
C ASN A 219 -5.80 16.67 6.95
N LEU A 220 -5.39 15.41 7.10
CA LEU A 220 -5.74 14.36 6.17
C LEU A 220 -7.17 13.88 6.42
N GLN A 221 -7.94 13.80 5.33
CA GLN A 221 -9.23 13.14 5.28
C GLN A 221 -9.18 12.11 4.15
N VAL A 222 -9.60 10.89 4.46
CA VAL A 222 -9.68 9.78 3.51
C VAL A 222 -11.12 9.33 3.40
N VAL A 223 -11.59 9.13 2.16
CA VAL A 223 -12.89 8.51 1.89
C VAL A 223 -12.65 7.27 1.04
N GLU A 224 -12.87 6.10 1.63
CA GLU A 224 -12.80 4.81 0.95
C GLU A 224 -14.19 4.30 0.62
N ARG A 225 -14.32 3.61 -0.52
CA ARG A 225 -15.57 3.01 -0.98
C ARG A 225 -15.33 1.54 -1.28
N PHE A 226 -15.97 0.66 -0.52
CA PHE A 226 -15.82 -0.78 -0.66
C PHE A 226 -17.09 -1.37 -1.24
N THR A 227 -16.98 -1.97 -2.43
CA THR A 227 -18.06 -2.72 -3.06
C THR A 227 -17.60 -4.14 -3.29
N ARG A 228 -18.37 -5.11 -2.79
CA ARG A 228 -18.12 -6.52 -3.10
C ARG A 228 -18.57 -6.81 -4.54
N THR A 229 -17.62 -7.24 -5.37
CA THR A 229 -17.82 -7.49 -6.81
C THR A 229 -18.04 -8.96 -7.18
N ALA A 230 -17.76 -9.90 -6.27
CA ALA A 230 -17.99 -11.34 -6.46
C ALA A 230 -18.54 -12.01 -5.19
N LEU A 231 -19.28 -13.12 -5.37
CA LEU A 231 -19.98 -13.88 -4.33
C LEU A 231 -19.08 -14.87 -3.57
#